data_AF-A0AAU2UVT5-F1
#
_entry.id   AF-A0AAU2UVT5-F1
#
_cell.length_a   1.000
_cell.length_b   1.000
_cell.length_c   1.000
_cell.angle_alpha   90.00
_cell.angle_beta   90.00
_cell.angle_gamma   90.00
#
_symmetry.space_group_name_H-M   'P 1'
#
loop_
_entity.id
_entity.type
_entity.pdbx_description
1 polymer ?
#
loop_
_entity_poly.entity_id
_entity_poly.type
_entity_poly.pdbx_seq_one_letter_code
_entity_poly.pdbx_strand_id
1 'polypeptide(L)'
;MPPAAGGSILEQWPTIAPARQVAAVHYDDETRTLHLRPATPAYRTQLSLHERELVAKVNEAVGSGTVRQLEILPAALTAANSSHGPATLGTATTAPTPAAAKAPVKTRADASAGYHQVLTAHRAAWAPERKTDPKVLAAAERQVRDQAREPVEQFGDGRQALAGLEARTAAARSQSSDASRARALQRLAAERTGLPAVTPTPAGPRHVGRSA
;
A
#
# COMPACT_ATOMS: atom_id res chain seq x y z
N MET A 1 17.32 20.41 -46.39
CA MET A 1 17.86 19.92 -45.10
C MET A 1 17.29 20.81 -44.01
N PRO A 2 16.29 20.39 -43.22
CA PRO A 2 15.85 21.20 -42.10
C PRO A 2 16.97 21.24 -41.04
N PRO A 3 17.19 22.38 -40.36
CA PRO A 3 18.13 22.43 -39.25
C PRO A 3 17.67 21.44 -38.17
N ALA A 4 18.61 20.75 -37.54
CA ALA A 4 18.32 19.77 -36.49
C ALA A 4 17.56 20.46 -35.35
N ALA A 5 16.24 20.27 -35.30
CA ALA A 5 15.35 20.92 -34.34
C ALA A 5 15.77 20.64 -32.89
N GLY A 6 16.40 19.48 -32.65
CA GLY A 6 16.95 19.10 -31.35
C GLY A 6 18.01 20.04 -30.77
N GLY A 7 18.81 20.70 -31.61
CA GLY A 7 19.77 21.71 -31.13
C GLY A 7 19.07 22.97 -30.61
N SER A 8 18.05 23.41 -31.33
CA SER A 8 17.27 24.62 -30.99
C SER A 8 16.48 24.46 -29.70
N ILE A 9 15.92 23.28 -29.42
CA ILE A 9 15.10 23.03 -28.22
C ILE A 9 15.95 23.06 -26.95
N LEU A 10 17.14 22.44 -26.98
CA LEU A 10 18.04 22.41 -25.83
C LEU A 10 18.61 23.80 -25.53
N GLU A 11 18.92 24.59 -26.57
CA GLU A 11 19.41 25.98 -26.42
C GLU A 11 18.31 26.95 -25.97
N GLN A 12 17.07 26.76 -26.39
CA GLN A 12 15.94 27.63 -26.05
C GLN A 12 15.25 27.24 -24.73
N TRP A 13 15.53 26.05 -24.18
CA TRP A 13 14.95 25.56 -22.93
C TRP A 13 15.01 26.57 -21.76
N PRO A 14 16.11 27.31 -21.52
CA PRO A 14 16.17 28.33 -20.46
C PRO A 14 15.18 29.50 -20.63
N THR A 15 14.78 29.80 -21.86
CA THR A 15 13.80 30.84 -22.20
C THR A 15 12.36 30.32 -22.07
N ILE A 16 12.13 29.04 -22.39
CA ILE A 16 10.80 28.40 -22.37
C ILE A 16 10.38 28.03 -20.95
N ALA A 17 11.33 27.54 -20.15
CA ALA A 17 11.12 27.15 -18.76
C ALA A 17 12.12 27.90 -17.86
N PRO A 18 11.76 29.09 -17.33
CA PRO A 18 12.64 29.87 -16.45
C PRO A 18 12.89 29.20 -15.09
N ALA A 19 12.25 28.06 -14.82
CA ALA A 19 12.49 27.28 -13.62
C ALA A 19 13.83 26.56 -13.73
N ARG A 20 14.85 27.07 -13.02
CA ARG A 20 16.17 26.45 -12.75
C ARG A 20 16.12 25.02 -12.19
N GLN A 21 14.92 24.44 -12.04
CA GLN A 21 14.66 23.14 -11.45
C GLN A 21 14.51 22.03 -12.50
N VAL A 22 14.60 22.33 -13.80
CA VAL A 22 14.49 21.32 -14.88
C VAL A 22 15.56 21.52 -15.92
N ALA A 23 16.40 20.51 -16.10
CA ALA A 23 17.34 20.47 -17.22
C ALA A 23 16.76 19.61 -18.35
N ALA A 24 16.76 20.14 -19.58
CA ALA A 24 16.57 19.32 -20.76
C ALA A 24 17.86 18.55 -21.04
N VAL A 25 17.77 17.22 -21.11
CA VAL A 25 18.95 16.34 -21.19
C VAL A 25 19.18 15.88 -22.62
N HIS A 26 18.11 15.55 -23.32
CA HIS A 26 18.17 15.00 -24.66
C HIS A 26 16.86 15.26 -25.39
N TYR A 27 16.92 15.39 -26.71
CA TYR A 27 15.77 15.43 -27.57
C TYR A 27 15.98 14.43 -28.71
N ASP A 28 15.01 13.54 -28.88
CA ASP A 28 14.95 12.57 -29.97
C ASP A 28 14.05 13.13 -31.07
N ASP A 29 14.65 13.40 -32.24
CA ASP A 29 13.96 13.98 -33.40
C ASP A 29 13.09 12.95 -34.14
N GLU A 30 13.43 11.66 -34.08
CA GLU A 30 12.65 10.60 -34.73
C GLU A 30 11.33 10.35 -33.99
N THR A 31 11.38 10.30 -32.66
CA THR A 31 10.18 10.07 -31.82
C THR A 31 9.51 11.37 -31.37
N ARG A 32 10.17 12.52 -31.56
CA ARG A 32 9.76 13.84 -31.05
C ARG A 32 9.59 13.83 -29.53
N THR A 33 10.49 13.14 -28.84
CA THR A 33 10.47 12.98 -27.39
C THR A 33 11.52 13.88 -26.74
N LEU A 34 11.09 14.71 -25.79
CA LEU A 34 11.98 15.56 -25.02
C LEU A 34 12.21 14.95 -23.63
N HIS A 35 13.47 14.69 -23.30
CA HIS A 35 13.87 14.10 -22.03
C HIS A 35 14.22 15.19 -21.03
N LEU A 36 13.47 15.24 -19.93
CA LEU A 36 13.62 16.24 -18.88
C LEU A 36 14.09 15.61 -17.58
N ARG A 37 15.07 16.25 -16.94
CA ARG A 37 15.57 15.87 -15.62
C ARG A 37 15.20 16.92 -14.58
N PRO A 38 14.26 16.61 -13.67
CA PRO A 38 13.93 17.50 -12.57
C PRO A 38 15.01 17.47 -11.48
N ALA A 39 15.20 18.61 -10.83
CA ALA A 39 16.13 18.79 -9.71
C ALA A 39 15.62 18.16 -8.42
N THR A 40 14.30 18.04 -8.25
CA THR A 40 13.68 17.45 -7.05
C THR A 40 12.53 16.50 -7.39
N PRO A 41 12.23 15.51 -6.51
CA PRO A 41 11.10 14.61 -6.70
C PRO A 41 9.74 15.34 -6.71
N ALA A 42 9.58 16.41 -5.94
CA ALA A 42 8.35 17.20 -5.93
C ALA A 42 8.10 17.85 -7.30
N TYR A 43 9.17 18.38 -7.91
CA TYR A 43 9.07 19.00 -9.23
C TYR A 43 8.83 17.97 -10.35
N ARG A 44 9.30 16.73 -10.17
CA ARG A 44 8.93 15.61 -11.05
C ARG A 44 7.42 15.42 -11.10
N THR A 45 6.77 15.35 -9.94
CA THR A 45 5.32 15.19 -9.85
C THR A 45 4.60 16.37 -10.50
N GLN A 46 5.08 17.59 -10.29
CA GLN A 46 4.51 18.79 -10.91
C GLN A 46 4.61 18.73 -12.45
N LEU A 47 5.76 18.32 -12.99
CA LEU A 47 5.94 18.14 -14.44
C LEU A 47 5.01 17.06 -15.00
N SER A 48 4.83 15.94 -14.29
CA SER A 48 3.93 14.88 -14.72
C SER A 48 2.46 15.32 -14.73
N LEU A 49 2.05 16.16 -13.77
CA LEU A 49 0.67 16.67 -13.72
C LEU A 49 0.39 17.69 -14.84
N HIS A 50 1.36 18.54 -15.14
CA HIS A 50 1.25 19.60 -16.15
C HIS A 50 1.88 19.23 -17.50
N GLU A 51 2.08 17.95 -17.77
CA GLU A 51 2.81 17.47 -18.96
C GLU A 51 2.20 18.01 -20.26
N ARG A 52 0.88 17.92 -20.40
CA ARG A 52 0.15 18.42 -21.59
C ARG A 52 0.32 19.91 -21.81
N GLU A 53 0.25 20.70 -20.74
CA GLU A 53 0.42 22.15 -20.79
C GLU A 53 1.87 22.53 -21.14
N LEU A 54 2.84 21.75 -20.66
CA LEU A 54 4.24 21.94 -20.96
C LEU A 54 4.53 21.64 -22.44
N VAL A 55 4.01 20.55 -22.98
CA VAL A 55 4.12 20.23 -24.42
C VAL A 55 3.55 21.35 -25.28
N ALA A 56 2.38 21.88 -24.91
CA ALA A 56 1.76 22.99 -25.64
C ALA A 56 2.65 24.24 -25.63
N LYS A 57 3.18 24.64 -24.47
CA LYS A 57 4.09 25.80 -24.34
C LYS A 57 5.39 25.63 -25.10
N VAL A 58 5.97 24.42 -25.07
CA VAL A 58 7.21 24.13 -25.82
C VAL A 58 6.96 24.21 -27.32
N ASN A 59 5.83 23.66 -27.79
CA ASN A 59 5.45 23.74 -29.20
C ASN A 59 5.09 25.17 -29.64
N GLU A 60 4.56 26.00 -28.75
CA GLU A 60 4.34 27.42 -29.04
C GLU A 60 5.66 28.17 -29.22
N ALA A 61 6.67 27.86 -28.42
CA ALA A 61 7.96 28.55 -28.44
C ALA A 61 8.92 28.08 -29.54
N VAL A 62 8.94 26.78 -29.87
CA VAL A 62 9.92 26.18 -30.81
C VAL A 62 9.29 25.84 -32.16
N GLY A 63 7.96 25.72 -32.23
CA GLY A 63 7.22 25.37 -33.45
C GLY A 63 6.16 24.30 -33.21
N SER A 64 5.01 24.47 -33.86
CA SER A 64 3.85 23.60 -33.66
C SER A 64 4.17 22.16 -34.07
N GLY A 65 4.09 21.23 -33.11
CA GLY A 65 4.26 19.79 -33.36
C GLY A 65 5.70 19.28 -33.29
N THR A 66 6.62 20.09 -32.77
CA THR A 66 8.03 19.70 -32.59
C THR A 66 8.21 18.67 -31.46
N VAL A 67 7.54 18.84 -30.31
CA VAL A 67 7.54 17.88 -29.21
C VAL A 67 6.19 17.17 -29.15
N ARG A 68 6.21 15.84 -29.22
CA ARG A 68 5.02 14.98 -29.12
C ARG A 68 4.87 14.35 -27.75
N GLN A 69 5.98 14.05 -27.09
CA GLN A 69 6.01 13.35 -25.80
C GLN A 69 7.11 13.89 -24.90
N LEU A 70 6.87 13.88 -23.59
CA LEU A 70 7.85 14.22 -22.57
C LEU A 70 8.23 12.98 -21.79
N GLU A 71 9.53 12.66 -21.75
CA GLU A 71 10.03 11.64 -20.86
C GLU A 71 10.67 12.29 -19.63
N ILE A 72 10.01 12.14 -18.48
CA ILE A 72 10.47 12.73 -17.23
C ILE A 72 11.34 11.71 -16.49
N LEU A 73 12.65 11.92 -16.60
CA LEU A 73 13.68 11.12 -15.95
C LEU A 73 13.54 11.18 -14.41
N PRO A 74 14.07 10.18 -13.68
CA PRO A 74 14.15 10.25 -12.23
C PRO A 74 14.85 11.55 -11.80
N ALA A 75 14.31 12.19 -10.77
CA ALA A 75 14.96 13.37 -10.20
C ALA A 75 16.39 12.99 -9.78
N ALA A 76 17.34 13.90 -9.98
CA ALA A 76 18.66 13.73 -9.38
C ALA A 76 18.45 13.69 -7.87
N LEU A 77 18.44 12.49 -7.29
CA LEU A 77 18.62 12.34 -5.86
C LEU A 77 20.04 12.86 -5.61
N THR A 78 20.15 14.11 -5.16
CA THR A 78 21.41 14.62 -4.62
C THR A 78 21.82 13.60 -3.57
N ALA A 79 22.94 12.93 -3.84
CA ALA A 79 23.44 11.78 -3.10
C ALA A 79 23.91 12.19 -1.70
N ALA A 80 22.96 12.57 -0.84
CA ALA A 80 23.18 12.70 0.60
C ALA A 80 22.60 11.48 1.35
N ASN A 81 21.57 10.80 0.82
CA ASN A 81 20.85 9.75 1.56
C ASN A 81 20.65 8.44 0.79
N SER A 82 21.67 7.95 0.09
CA SER A 82 21.58 6.63 -0.57
C SER A 82 22.88 5.83 -0.41
N SER A 83 23.20 5.51 0.84
CA SER A 83 24.05 4.37 1.16
C SER A 83 23.17 3.14 1.38
N HIS A 84 22.73 2.51 0.29
CA HIS A 84 22.41 1.08 0.29
C HIS A 84 23.19 0.45 -0.86
N GLY A 85 24.33 -0.15 -0.50
CA GLY A 85 25.12 -1.02 -1.36
C GLY A 85 24.45 -2.40 -1.54
N PRO A 86 25.16 -3.35 -2.18
CA PRO A 86 25.00 -3.60 -3.60
C PRO A 86 24.14 -4.84 -3.90
N ALA A 87 23.74 -4.92 -5.17
CA ALA A 87 23.07 -6.05 -5.77
C ALA A 87 23.88 -7.34 -5.65
N THR A 88 23.22 -8.41 -5.19
CA THR A 88 23.66 -9.78 -5.46
C THR A 88 22.56 -10.45 -6.29
N LEU A 89 22.83 -10.57 -7.59
CA LEU A 89 22.13 -11.48 -8.49
C LEU A 89 22.53 -12.91 -8.09
N GLY A 90 21.60 -13.63 -7.47
CA GLY A 90 21.71 -15.06 -7.18
C GLY A 90 20.72 -15.83 -8.04
N THR A 91 21.26 -16.56 -9.01
CA THR A 91 20.67 -17.48 -9.98
C THR A 91 19.37 -18.19 -9.58
N ALA A 92 18.37 -18.08 -10.46
CA ALA A 92 17.22 -18.97 -10.51
C ALA A 92 17.66 -20.40 -10.89
N THR A 93 17.27 -21.38 -10.07
CA THR A 93 17.15 -22.78 -10.44
C THR A 93 15.74 -23.23 -10.09
N THR A 94 15.01 -23.65 -11.12
CA THR A 94 13.64 -24.18 -11.06
C THR A 94 13.67 -25.63 -10.59
N ALA A 95 12.89 -25.98 -9.55
CA ALA A 95 12.44 -27.35 -9.26
C ALA A 95 11.28 -27.33 -8.21
N PRO A 96 10.40 -28.35 -8.17
CA PRO A 96 8.95 -28.19 -8.00
C PRO A 96 8.45 -28.10 -6.57
N THR A 97 7.26 -27.52 -6.44
CA THR A 97 6.47 -27.28 -5.22
C THR A 97 6.08 -28.55 -4.46
N PRO A 98 6.28 -28.59 -3.12
CA PRO A 98 5.41 -29.29 -2.20
C PRO A 98 4.41 -28.30 -1.57
N ALA A 99 3.15 -28.72 -1.48
CA ALA A 99 2.05 -27.96 -0.91
C ALA A 99 2.36 -27.50 0.54
N ALA A 100 2.53 -26.19 0.72
CA ALA A 100 2.73 -25.58 2.03
C ALA A 100 1.40 -25.00 2.54
N ALA A 101 1.06 -25.38 3.78
CA ALA A 101 -0.02 -24.81 4.57
C ALA A 101 -0.02 -23.28 4.49
N LYS A 102 -1.23 -22.67 4.48
CA LYS A 102 -1.41 -21.22 4.48
C LYS A 102 -0.56 -20.60 5.58
N ALA A 103 0.56 -19.98 5.19
CA ALA A 103 1.43 -19.27 6.11
C ALA A 103 0.63 -18.13 6.78
N PRO A 104 0.92 -17.79 8.04
CA PRO A 104 0.26 -16.69 8.72
C PRO A 104 0.44 -15.41 7.90
N VAL A 105 -0.67 -14.71 7.66
CA VAL A 105 -0.68 -13.42 6.99
C VAL A 105 0.20 -12.49 7.82
N LYS A 106 1.35 -12.09 7.29
CA LYS A 106 2.25 -11.16 7.97
C LYS A 106 1.52 -9.85 8.17
N THR A 107 1.01 -9.64 9.38
CA THR A 107 0.33 -8.39 9.70
C THR A 107 1.38 -7.32 9.99
N ARG A 108 0.95 -6.06 10.03
CA ARG A 108 1.81 -4.95 10.44
C ARG A 108 2.41 -5.12 11.84
N ALA A 109 1.80 -5.95 12.69
CA ALA A 109 2.29 -6.26 14.02
C ALA A 109 3.43 -7.29 14.00
N ASP A 110 3.49 -8.15 12.98
CA ASP A 110 4.51 -9.19 12.80
C ASP A 110 5.67 -8.73 11.91
N ALA A 111 5.76 -7.42 11.66
CA ALA A 111 6.78 -6.86 10.80
C ALA A 111 8.15 -6.87 11.49
N SER A 112 9.21 -6.72 10.70
CA SER A 112 10.57 -6.73 11.23
C SER A 112 10.81 -5.56 12.20
N ALA A 113 11.71 -5.75 13.16
CA ALA A 113 12.07 -4.70 14.12
C ALA A 113 12.53 -3.40 13.42
N GLY A 114 13.25 -3.50 12.30
CA GLY A 114 13.65 -2.35 11.49
C GLY A 114 12.46 -1.59 10.89
N TYR A 115 11.41 -2.28 10.45
CA TYR A 115 10.17 -1.64 9.99
C TYR A 115 9.49 -0.84 11.11
N HIS A 116 9.43 -1.39 12.33
CA HIS A 116 8.88 -0.68 13.48
C HIS A 116 9.73 0.52 13.89
N GLN A 117 11.06 0.41 13.81
CA GLN A 117 11.97 1.51 14.09
C GLN A 117 11.79 2.66 13.09
N VAL A 118 11.72 2.34 11.79
CA VAL A 118 11.45 3.34 10.73
C VAL A 118 10.06 3.95 10.90
N LEU A 119 9.05 3.14 11.22
CA LEU A 119 7.70 3.64 11.44
C LEU A 119 7.62 4.57 12.66
N THR A 120 8.38 4.26 13.71
CA THR A 120 8.45 5.08 14.94
C THR A 120 9.20 6.38 14.67
N ALA A 121 10.34 6.33 13.97
CA ALA A 121 11.08 7.51 13.56
C ALA A 121 10.27 8.41 12.62
N HIS A 122 9.57 7.81 11.65
CA HIS A 122 8.66 8.52 10.75
C HIS A 122 7.52 9.18 11.53
N ARG A 123 6.89 8.48 12.49
CA ARG A 123 5.85 9.06 13.34
C ARG A 123 6.40 10.17 14.23
N ALA A 124 7.59 10.01 14.81
CA ALA A 124 8.22 11.01 15.66
C ALA A 124 8.61 12.27 14.87
N ALA A 125 9.11 12.13 13.65
CA ALA A 125 9.41 13.26 12.76
C ALA A 125 8.15 14.03 12.35
N TRP A 126 6.99 13.36 12.32
CA TRP A 126 5.71 13.96 11.92
C TRP A 126 4.79 14.31 13.10
N ALA A 127 5.20 14.02 14.34
CA ALA A 127 4.40 14.27 15.54
C ALA A 127 4.43 15.72 16.07
N PRO A 128 5.49 16.55 15.92
CA PRO A 128 5.56 17.81 16.65
C PRO A 128 4.96 19.05 15.94
N GLU A 129 4.47 18.95 14.69
CA GLU A 129 3.84 20.09 14.00
C GLU A 129 2.30 20.08 14.08
N ARG A 130 1.68 19.07 14.69
CA ARG A 130 0.23 19.04 14.93
C ARG A 130 -0.17 19.87 16.16
N LYS A 131 0.34 21.09 16.26
CA LYS A 131 -0.47 22.15 16.88
C LYS A 131 -1.53 22.48 15.85
N THR A 132 -2.57 21.65 15.76
CA THR A 132 -3.73 21.93 14.91
C THR A 132 -4.22 23.30 15.33
N ASP A 133 -4.10 24.28 14.43
CA ASP A 133 -4.54 25.65 14.66
C ASP A 133 -5.96 25.60 15.25
N PRO A 134 -6.24 26.30 16.36
CA PRO A 134 -7.58 26.32 16.95
C PRO A 134 -8.67 26.68 15.94
N LYS A 135 -8.36 27.44 14.88
CA LYS A 135 -9.28 27.72 13.78
C LYS A 135 -9.59 26.49 12.93
N VAL A 136 -8.60 25.63 12.70
CA VAL A 136 -8.76 24.36 11.96
C VAL A 136 -9.58 23.38 12.80
N LEU A 137 -9.35 23.30 14.11
CA LEU A 137 -10.19 22.52 15.03
C LEU A 137 -11.64 23.03 15.00
N ALA A 138 -11.85 24.34 15.16
CA ALA A 138 -13.18 24.93 15.14
C ALA A 138 -13.89 24.77 13.77
N ALA A 139 -13.14 24.79 12.67
CA ALA A 139 -13.68 24.52 11.34
C ALA A 139 -14.08 23.05 11.17
N ALA A 140 -13.26 22.12 11.65
CA ALA A 140 -13.57 20.70 11.65
C ALA A 140 -14.82 20.41 12.51
N GLU A 141 -14.93 21.02 13.69
CA GLU A 141 -16.11 20.88 14.55
C GLU A 141 -17.39 21.44 13.91
N ARG A 142 -17.29 22.60 13.24
CA ARG A 142 -18.39 23.15 12.43
C ARG A 142 -18.78 22.18 11.32
N GLN A 143 -17.81 21.65 10.59
CA GLN A 143 -18.07 20.68 9.52
C GLN A 143 -18.71 19.40 10.05
N VAL A 144 -18.35 18.92 11.25
CA VAL A 144 -19.00 17.75 11.88
C VAL A 144 -20.43 18.06 12.32
N ARG A 145 -20.69 19.30 12.76
CA ARG A 145 -22.03 19.74 13.18
C ARG A 145 -22.96 20.00 11.99
N ASP A 146 -22.43 20.58 10.92
CA ASP A 146 -23.16 20.98 9.72
C ASP A 146 -23.33 19.82 8.74
N GLN A 147 -22.47 18.79 8.82
CA GLN A 147 -22.81 17.48 8.28
C GLN A 147 -24.05 17.00 9.01
N ALA A 148 -25.20 17.08 8.34
CA ALA A 148 -26.46 16.57 8.84
C ALA A 148 -26.30 15.08 9.16
N ARG A 149 -25.96 14.78 10.41
CA ARG A 149 -25.93 13.42 10.92
C ARG A 149 -27.37 12.94 10.93
N GLU A 150 -27.62 11.79 10.31
CA GLU A 150 -28.94 11.19 10.37
C GLU A 150 -29.39 11.10 11.84
N PRO A 151 -30.67 11.35 12.14
CA PRO A 151 -31.21 11.23 13.49
C PRO A 151 -30.90 9.86 14.07
N VAL A 152 -30.51 9.79 15.34
CA VAL A 152 -30.13 8.54 16.02
C VAL A 152 -31.28 7.51 15.96
N GLU A 153 -32.51 7.98 15.82
CA GLU A 153 -33.74 7.23 15.67
C GLU A 153 -33.80 6.41 14.38
N GLN A 154 -33.12 6.84 13.30
CA GLN A 154 -33.08 6.15 12.01
C GLN A 154 -32.12 4.94 12.01
N PHE A 155 -31.23 4.82 13.00
CA PHE A 155 -30.32 3.68 13.16
C PHE A 155 -30.96 2.49 13.90
N GLY A 156 -32.30 2.41 13.96
CA GLY A 156 -33.03 1.32 14.62
C GLY A 156 -32.60 -0.06 14.09
N ASP A 157 -32.64 -0.22 12.77
CA ASP A 157 -32.34 -1.48 12.09
C ASP A 157 -30.89 -1.94 12.31
N GLY A 158 -29.94 -1.01 12.26
CA GLY A 158 -28.53 -1.30 12.51
C GLY A 158 -28.26 -1.75 13.94
N ARG A 159 -28.92 -1.13 14.93
CA ARG A 159 -28.82 -1.54 16.34
C ARG A 159 -29.46 -2.89 16.59
N GLN A 160 -30.61 -3.17 15.98
CA GLN A 160 -31.25 -4.48 16.07
C GLN A 160 -30.39 -5.58 15.42
N ALA A 161 -29.76 -5.30 14.28
CA ALA A 161 -28.85 -6.23 13.62
C ALA A 161 -27.62 -6.54 14.49
N LEU A 162 -27.04 -5.53 15.14
CA LEU A 162 -25.91 -5.70 16.05
C LEU A 162 -26.30 -6.51 17.29
N ALA A 163 -27.42 -6.18 17.94
CA ALA A 163 -27.95 -6.93 19.07
C ALA A 163 -28.26 -8.40 18.69
N GLY A 164 -28.78 -8.63 17.48
CA GLY A 164 -29.00 -9.96 16.94
C GLY A 164 -27.72 -10.76 16.74
N LEU A 165 -26.65 -10.11 16.26
CA LEU A 165 -25.33 -10.74 16.10
C LEU A 165 -24.73 -11.10 17.47
N GLU A 166 -24.77 -10.17 18.43
CA GLU A 166 -24.32 -10.41 19.80
C GLU A 166 -25.06 -11.58 20.44
N ALA A 167 -26.39 -11.62 20.34
CA ALA A 167 -27.21 -12.71 20.86
C ALA A 167 -26.84 -14.07 20.24
N ARG A 168 -26.60 -14.11 18.92
CA ARG A 168 -26.15 -15.34 18.23
C ARG A 168 -24.77 -15.78 18.72
N THR A 169 -23.82 -14.86 18.90
CA THR A 169 -22.51 -15.21 19.45
C THR A 169 -22.60 -15.70 20.90
N ALA A 170 -23.45 -15.09 21.72
CA ALA A 170 -23.67 -15.52 23.10
C ALA A 170 -24.29 -16.93 23.15
N ALA A 171 -25.31 -17.19 22.33
CA ALA A 171 -25.94 -18.51 22.22
C ALA A 171 -24.94 -19.59 21.78
N ALA A 172 -24.11 -19.31 20.77
CA ALA A 172 -23.08 -20.25 20.32
C ALA A 172 -22.05 -20.57 21.41
N ARG A 173 -21.65 -19.57 22.22
CA ARG A 173 -20.75 -19.78 23.36
C ARG A 173 -21.40 -20.66 24.44
N SER A 174 -22.68 -20.42 24.77
CA SER A 174 -23.42 -21.24 25.73
C SER A 174 -23.53 -22.69 25.27
N GLN A 175 -23.90 -22.92 24.01
CA GLN A 175 -23.98 -24.27 23.43
C GLN A 175 -22.63 -25.00 23.44
N SER A 176 -21.53 -24.30 23.14
CA SER A 176 -20.18 -24.88 23.22
C SER A 176 -19.80 -25.23 24.66
N SER A 177 -20.18 -24.41 25.63
CA SER A 177 -19.96 -24.66 27.05
C SER A 177 -20.74 -25.88 27.53
N ASP A 178 -22.02 -25.97 27.17
CA ASP A 178 -22.89 -27.09 27.54
C ASP A 178 -22.40 -28.41 26.93
N ALA A 179 -21.99 -28.40 25.66
CA ALA A 179 -21.39 -29.56 25.01
C ALA A 179 -20.10 -30.01 25.72
N SER A 180 -19.28 -29.07 26.18
CA SER A 180 -18.05 -29.36 26.94
C SER A 180 -18.39 -29.95 28.31
N ARG A 181 -19.39 -29.41 29.00
CA ARG A 181 -19.86 -29.92 30.29
C ARG A 181 -20.43 -31.33 30.16
N ALA A 182 -21.24 -31.60 29.14
CA ALA A 182 -21.80 -32.93 28.89
C ALA A 182 -20.68 -33.97 28.66
N ARG A 183 -19.66 -33.64 27.86
CA ARG A 183 -18.49 -34.50 27.65
C ARG A 183 -17.71 -34.76 28.94
N ALA A 184 -17.52 -33.74 29.77
CA ALA A 184 -16.85 -33.89 31.06
C ALA A 184 -17.61 -34.85 32.00
N LEU A 185 -18.94 -34.75 32.04
CA LEU A 185 -19.79 -35.66 32.83
C LEU A 185 -19.74 -37.10 32.30
N GLN A 186 -19.77 -37.29 30.97
CA GLN A 186 -19.60 -38.62 30.35
C GLN A 186 -18.25 -39.24 30.68
N ARG A 187 -17.17 -38.45 30.64
CA ARG A 187 -15.83 -38.90 31.02
C ARG A 187 -15.78 -39.33 32.48
N LEU A 188 -16.34 -38.53 33.39
CA LEU A 188 -16.40 -38.85 34.82
C LEU A 188 -17.21 -40.14 35.07
N ALA A 189 -18.31 -40.33 34.34
CA ALA A 189 -19.08 -41.57 34.41
C ALA A 189 -18.29 -42.79 33.92
N ALA A 190 -17.57 -42.66 32.79
CA ALA A 190 -16.72 -43.73 32.25
C ALA A 190 -15.58 -44.11 33.21
N GLU A 191 -14.90 -43.11 33.78
CA GLU A 191 -13.85 -43.29 34.79
C GLU A 191 -14.40 -44.01 36.04
N ARG A 192 -15.62 -43.68 36.49
CA ARG A 192 -16.29 -44.36 37.62
C ARG A 192 -16.65 -45.82 37.33
N THR A 193 -16.98 -46.16 36.08
CA THR A 193 -17.25 -47.54 35.67
C THR A 193 -15.98 -48.36 35.40
N GLY A 194 -14.79 -47.80 35.62
CA GLY A 194 -13.51 -48.50 35.44
C GLY A 194 -13.11 -48.69 33.98
N LEU A 195 -13.73 -47.97 33.04
CA LEU A 195 -13.36 -47.98 31.63
C LEU A 195 -12.14 -47.08 31.40
N PRO A 196 -11.03 -47.58 30.83
CA PRO A 196 -9.86 -46.76 30.57
C PRO A 196 -10.20 -45.64 29.58
N ALA A 197 -9.74 -44.43 29.88
CA ALA A 197 -9.91 -43.26 29.04
C ALA A 197 -9.34 -43.55 27.63
N VAL A 198 -10.23 -43.63 26.63
CA VAL A 198 -9.83 -43.71 25.23
C VAL A 198 -9.16 -42.39 24.88
N THR A 199 -7.83 -42.41 24.83
CA THR A 199 -7.04 -41.36 24.21
C THR A 199 -7.42 -41.29 22.73
N PRO A 200 -7.82 -40.11 22.20
CA PRO A 200 -8.03 -40.00 20.77
C PRO A 200 -6.68 -40.13 20.07
N THR A 201 -6.46 -41.28 19.43
CA THR A 201 -5.35 -41.51 18.51
C THR A 201 -5.47 -40.54 17.33
N PRO A 202 -4.45 -39.72 17.01
CA PRO A 202 -4.44 -38.97 15.77
C PRO A 202 -4.38 -39.96 14.61
N ALA A 203 -5.46 -40.02 13.82
CA ALA A 203 -5.53 -40.81 12.61
C ALA A 203 -4.50 -40.28 11.59
N GLY A 204 -3.41 -41.02 11.40
CA GLY A 204 -2.46 -40.78 10.32
C GLY A 204 -3.10 -41.03 8.94
N PRO A 205 -2.68 -40.31 7.89
CA PRO A 205 -3.26 -40.45 6.55
C PRO A 205 -2.90 -41.82 5.96
N ARG A 206 -3.92 -42.65 5.70
CA ARG A 206 -3.78 -43.92 4.99
C ARG A 206 -3.63 -43.67 3.49
N HIS A 207 -2.40 -43.85 3.01
CA HIS A 207 -2.06 -43.90 1.59
C HIS A 207 -2.63 -45.20 1.00
N VAL A 208 -3.70 -45.11 0.20
CA VAL A 208 -4.23 -46.26 -0.54
C VAL A 208 -3.42 -46.40 -1.82
N GLY A 209 -2.47 -47.34 -1.81
CA GLY A 209 -1.82 -47.83 -3.02
C GLY A 209 -2.83 -48.63 -3.85
N ARG A 210 -3.08 -48.16 -5.07
CA ARG A 210 -3.84 -48.88 -6.10
C ARG A 210 -2.84 -49.67 -6.93
N SER A 211 -2.82 -50.99 -6.76
CA SER A 211 -2.11 -51.94 -7.61
C SER A 211 -3.12 -52.73 -8.45
N ALA A 212 -2.75 -52.88 -9.74
CA ALA A 212 -3.34 -53.68 -10.81
C ALA A 212 -4.71 -53.22 -11.37
#